data_AF-A0A8D9GP60-F1
#
_entry.id   AF-A0A8D9GP60-F1
#
_cell.length_a   1.000
_cell.length_b   1.000
_cell.length_c   1.000
_cell.angle_alpha   90.00
_cell.angle_beta   90.00
_cell.angle_gamma   90.00
#
_symmetry.space_group_name_H-M   'P 1'
#
loop_
_entity.id
_entity.type
_entity.pdbx_description
1 polymer ?
#
loop_
_entity_poly.entity_id
_entity_poly.type
_entity_poly.pdbx_seq_one_letter_code
_entity_poly.pdbx_strand_id
1 'polypeptide(L)'
;IISGQANLLSGVQVLYKATGFGGAGIYLKLPGLTQNRIVNSYLDYTGIVAEDPVQVQVSGTFFLGDSRLFNWIRRVKAFENVDQVVIDRNSLNGMAMRSTVAKGSVDGNGTSWTVDFNPVLLFPNLISQVQCTLVAREGGGFLVHAVSR
;
A
#
# COMPACT_ATOMS: atom_id res chain seq x y z
N ILE A 1 10.69 -10.10 15.41
CA ILE A 1 11.43 -9.93 14.13
C ILE A 1 11.37 -11.25 13.41
N ILE A 2 11.05 -11.23 12.12
CA ILE A 2 10.97 -12.41 11.26
C ILE A 2 12.02 -12.24 10.18
N SER A 3 12.90 -13.23 10.08
CA SER A 3 14.02 -13.28 9.14
C SER A 3 14.03 -14.59 8.37
N GLY A 4 14.71 -14.61 7.23
CA GLY A 4 14.74 -15.77 6.34
C GLY A 4 13.64 -15.76 5.28
N GLN A 5 13.60 -16.84 4.50
CA GLN A 5 12.73 -16.98 3.33
C GLN A 5 11.56 -17.93 3.63
N ALA A 6 10.45 -17.77 2.88
CA ALA A 6 9.32 -18.69 2.86
C ALA A 6 8.55 -18.85 4.20
N ASN A 7 8.57 -17.86 5.08
CA ASN A 7 7.78 -17.90 6.31
C ASN A 7 6.29 -17.70 6.01
N LEU A 8 5.43 -18.42 6.74
CA LEU A 8 3.98 -18.23 6.75
C LEU A 8 3.52 -17.93 8.17
N LEU A 9 2.88 -16.78 8.34
CA LEU A 9 2.19 -16.40 9.56
C LEU A 9 0.70 -16.43 9.29
N SER A 10 -0.03 -17.21 10.08
CA SER A 10 -1.48 -17.37 9.93
C SER A 10 -2.17 -17.39 11.28
N GLY A 11 -3.32 -16.73 11.39
CA GLY A 11 -4.13 -16.74 12.62
C GLY A 11 -3.48 -16.00 13.79
N VAL A 12 -2.54 -15.10 13.53
CA VAL A 12 -1.79 -14.41 14.59
C VAL A 12 -2.58 -13.18 15.04
N GLN A 13 -2.68 -13.01 16.36
CA GLN A 13 -3.19 -11.77 16.96
C GLN A 13 -2.01 -10.96 17.51
N VAL A 14 -1.81 -9.74 17.00
CA VAL A 14 -0.75 -8.84 17.45
C VAL A 14 -1.42 -7.59 18.02
N LEU A 15 -1.18 -7.32 19.31
CA LEU A 15 -1.73 -6.17 19.99
C LEU A 15 -0.62 -5.25 20.47
N TYR A 16 -0.81 -3.94 20.33
CA TYR A 16 0.07 -2.94 20.91
C TYR A 16 -0.71 -2.07 21.92
N LYS A 17 -0.28 -2.10 23.19
CA LYS A 17 -0.97 -1.41 24.31
C LYS A 17 -0.48 0.03 24.53
N ALA A 18 0.51 0.53 23.78
CA ALA A 18 1.07 1.87 24.05
C ALA A 18 0.33 2.98 23.29
N THR A 19 -0.06 3.99 24.07
CA THR A 19 -0.83 5.19 23.75
C THR A 19 -0.43 5.89 22.44
N GLY A 20 -1.36 5.96 21.49
CA GLY A 20 -1.55 7.10 20.59
C GLY A 20 -0.59 7.31 19.41
N PHE A 21 0.53 6.59 19.31
CA PHE A 21 1.55 6.88 18.26
C PHE A 21 1.88 5.74 17.28
N GLY A 22 1.26 4.56 17.41
CA GLY A 22 1.38 3.45 16.46
C GLY A 22 2.78 2.80 16.43
N GLY A 23 2.90 1.62 17.03
CA GLY A 23 4.13 0.83 17.04
C GLY A 23 4.21 -0.22 15.92
N ALA A 24 5.42 -0.66 15.57
CA ALA A 24 5.65 -1.79 14.66
C ALA A 24 5.48 -3.13 15.40
N GLY A 25 4.47 -3.91 15.03
CA GLY A 25 4.14 -5.19 15.69
C GLY A 25 4.85 -6.36 15.04
N ILE A 26 4.73 -6.46 13.72
CA ILE A 26 5.47 -7.44 12.93
C ILE A 26 6.56 -6.71 12.17
N TYR A 27 7.80 -7.12 12.37
CA TYR A 27 8.95 -6.58 11.64
C TYR A 27 9.61 -7.69 10.82
N LEU A 28 9.58 -7.51 9.51
CA LEU A 28 10.17 -8.38 8.49
C LEU A 28 11.49 -7.73 8.03
N LYS A 29 12.60 -8.42 8.27
CA LYS A 29 13.92 -8.02 7.77
C LYS A 29 14.26 -8.89 6.57
N LEU A 30 14.23 -8.33 5.36
CA LEU A 30 14.17 -9.10 4.12
C LEU A 30 15.35 -8.85 3.15
N PRO A 31 16.61 -9.15 3.52
CA PRO A 31 17.69 -9.08 2.54
C PRO A 31 17.55 -10.22 1.50
N GLY A 32 17.08 -9.89 0.28
CA GLY A 32 17.05 -10.79 -0.88
C GLY A 32 15.67 -11.38 -1.27
N LEU A 33 15.68 -12.39 -2.17
CA LEU A 33 14.50 -13.10 -2.69
C LEU A 33 13.71 -13.79 -1.55
N THR A 34 12.86 -13.06 -0.86
CA THR A 34 12.11 -13.58 0.30
C THR A 34 10.65 -13.73 -0.09
N GLN A 35 10.04 -14.89 0.23
CA GLN A 35 8.63 -15.25 -0.07
C GLN A 35 7.80 -15.33 1.21
N ASN A 36 7.68 -14.23 1.95
CA ASN A 36 7.02 -14.25 3.25
C ASN A 36 5.52 -13.93 3.13
N ARG A 37 4.68 -14.66 3.86
CA ARG A 37 3.22 -14.56 3.80
C ARG A 37 2.64 -14.30 5.19
N ILE A 38 1.81 -13.28 5.32
CA ILE A 38 1.02 -12.99 6.52
C ILE A 38 -0.45 -13.08 6.11
N VAL A 39 -1.18 -14.03 6.67
CA VAL A 39 -2.56 -14.31 6.26
C VAL A 39 -3.47 -14.42 7.47
N ASN A 40 -4.76 -14.11 7.29
CA ASN A 40 -5.83 -14.40 8.26
C ASN A 40 -5.48 -13.94 9.70
N SER A 41 -4.87 -12.76 9.83
CA SER A 41 -4.31 -12.27 11.10
C SER A 41 -5.10 -11.05 11.59
N TYR A 42 -4.93 -10.69 12.87
CA TYR A 42 -5.58 -9.55 13.49
C TYR A 42 -4.52 -8.64 14.14
N LEU A 43 -4.46 -7.38 13.73
CA LEU A 43 -3.50 -6.40 14.23
C LEU A 43 -4.23 -5.22 14.87
N ASP A 44 -3.94 -4.97 16.15
CA ASP A 44 -4.61 -3.94 16.96
C ASP A 44 -3.64 -2.82 17.33
N TYR A 45 -3.94 -1.60 16.85
CA TYR A 45 -3.10 -0.40 17.00
C TYR A 45 -1.63 -0.62 16.61
N THR A 46 -1.37 -1.55 15.69
CA THR A 46 -0.03 -1.92 15.23
C THR A 46 0.02 -2.29 13.76
N GLY A 47 1.20 -2.12 13.16
CA GLY A 47 1.44 -2.39 11.74
C GLY A 47 2.44 -3.52 11.50
N ILE A 48 2.54 -3.91 10.23
CA ILE A 48 3.65 -4.69 9.70
C ILE A 48 4.72 -3.68 9.25
N VAL A 49 5.99 -4.05 9.31
CA VAL A 49 7.11 -3.30 8.72
C VAL A 49 7.93 -4.29 7.91
N ALA A 50 8.20 -3.98 6.64
CA ALA A 50 8.98 -4.83 5.75
C ALA A 50 10.12 -4.02 5.11
N GLU A 51 11.35 -4.35 5.45
CA GLU A 51 12.53 -3.69 4.86
C GLU A 51 13.00 -4.44 3.62
N ASP A 52 13.03 -3.74 2.47
CA ASP A 52 13.41 -4.25 1.14
C ASP A 52 12.67 -5.53 0.69
N PRO A 53 11.31 -5.51 0.64
CA PRO A 53 10.54 -6.70 0.27
C PRO A 53 10.67 -7.00 -1.23
N VAL A 54 11.22 -8.18 -1.57
CA VAL A 54 11.17 -8.70 -2.93
C VAL A 54 9.81 -9.34 -3.24
N GLN A 55 9.34 -10.28 -2.39
CA GLN A 55 8.03 -10.93 -2.55
C GLN A 55 7.30 -11.11 -1.20
N VAL A 56 6.20 -10.37 -0.99
CA VAL A 56 5.42 -10.44 0.26
C VAL A 56 3.94 -10.51 -0.05
N GLN A 57 3.23 -11.39 0.64
CA GLN A 57 1.77 -11.46 0.61
C GLN A 57 1.18 -11.09 1.97
N VAL A 58 0.21 -10.17 1.97
CA VAL A 58 -0.65 -9.87 3.12
C VAL A 58 -2.11 -10.05 2.71
N SER A 59 -2.77 -11.08 3.25
CA SER A 59 -4.13 -11.48 2.83
C SER A 59 -5.08 -11.70 4.01
N GLY A 60 -6.35 -11.33 3.88
CA GLY A 60 -7.38 -11.72 4.87
C GLY A 60 -7.12 -11.19 6.28
N THR A 61 -6.32 -10.14 6.41
CA THR A 61 -5.88 -9.58 7.69
C THR A 61 -6.75 -8.39 8.07
N PHE A 62 -7.19 -8.35 9.33
CA PHE A 62 -7.93 -7.22 9.89
C PHE A 62 -6.98 -6.32 10.67
N PHE A 63 -7.01 -5.03 10.38
CA PHE A 63 -6.25 -4.04 11.11
C PHE A 63 -7.18 -3.02 11.78
N LEU A 64 -6.99 -2.81 13.08
CA LEU A 64 -7.78 -1.92 13.92
C LEU A 64 -6.94 -0.76 14.46
N GLY A 65 -7.55 0.42 14.53
CA GLY A 65 -7.01 1.60 15.21
C GLY A 65 -6.08 2.44 14.34
N ASP A 66 -5.52 3.50 14.93
CA ASP A 66 -4.59 4.43 14.27
C ASP A 66 -3.18 3.83 14.18
N SER A 67 -3.15 2.57 13.73
CA SER A 67 -1.90 1.92 13.39
C SER A 67 -1.40 2.59 12.12
N ARG A 68 -0.28 3.27 12.23
CA ARG A 68 0.48 3.60 11.05
C ARG A 68 0.96 2.27 10.48
N LEU A 69 0.28 1.76 9.43
CA LEU A 69 0.93 0.88 8.44
C LEU A 69 2.23 1.53 7.93
N PHE A 70 2.35 2.84 8.15
CA PHE A 70 3.46 3.70 7.85
C PHE A 70 4.60 3.64 8.87
N ASN A 71 5.21 2.47 8.99
CA ASN A 71 6.66 2.42 8.93
C ASN A 71 7.11 1.32 7.95
N TRP A 72 6.29 1.04 6.93
CA TRP A 72 6.53 0.01 5.92
C TRP A 72 7.84 0.19 5.15
N ILE A 73 8.47 1.36 5.21
CA ILE A 73 9.70 1.66 4.48
C ILE A 73 10.45 2.75 5.26
N ARG A 74 11.33 2.39 6.20
CA ARG A 74 12.36 3.36 6.59
C ARG A 74 13.34 3.43 5.43
N ARG A 75 13.36 4.58 4.74
CA ARG A 75 14.41 4.90 3.78
C ARG A 75 15.76 4.83 4.48
N VAL A 76 16.52 3.79 4.19
CA VAL A 76 17.99 3.85 4.28
C VAL A 76 18.57 3.99 2.86
N LYS A 77 17.91 3.43 1.83
CA LYS A 77 18.22 3.54 0.40
C LYS A 77 16.97 3.44 -0.50
N ALA A 78 17.13 3.72 -1.79
CA ALA A 78 16.11 3.44 -2.81
C ALA A 78 15.88 1.93 -2.96
N PHE A 79 14.66 1.51 -3.30
CA PHE A 79 14.37 0.10 -3.56
C PHE A 79 15.23 -0.41 -4.71
N GLU A 80 16.06 -1.42 -4.43
CA GLU A 80 16.88 -2.06 -5.46
C GLU A 80 16.09 -3.13 -6.21
N ASN A 81 15.23 -3.90 -5.52
CA ASN A 81 14.38 -4.95 -6.12
C ASN A 81 13.04 -5.08 -5.38
N VAL A 82 11.96 -4.58 -5.98
CA VAL A 82 10.58 -4.90 -5.59
C VAL A 82 9.94 -5.59 -6.78
N ASP A 83 9.59 -6.87 -6.64
CA ASP A 83 9.01 -7.66 -7.73
C ASP A 83 7.49 -7.83 -7.51
N GLN A 84 7.12 -8.62 -6.49
CA GLN A 84 5.72 -8.99 -6.29
C GLN A 84 5.26 -8.79 -4.84
N VAL A 85 4.64 -7.63 -4.57
CA VAL A 85 3.96 -7.35 -3.30
C VAL A 85 2.46 -7.43 -3.51
N VAL A 86 1.82 -8.41 -2.85
CA VAL A 86 0.38 -8.64 -2.91
C VAL A 86 -0.24 -8.26 -1.56
N ILE A 87 -1.17 -7.30 -1.59
CA ILE A 87 -1.97 -6.92 -0.43
C ILE A 87 -3.43 -7.02 -0.86
N ASP A 88 -4.14 -8.06 -0.41
CA ASP A 88 -5.49 -8.36 -0.86
C ASP A 88 -6.43 -8.75 0.28
N ARG A 89 -7.74 -8.53 0.11
CA ARG A 89 -8.78 -8.99 1.06
C ARG A 89 -8.53 -8.60 2.53
N ASN A 90 -7.81 -7.50 2.77
CA ASN A 90 -7.58 -6.97 4.11
C ASN A 90 -8.67 -5.96 4.46
N SER A 91 -9.04 -5.89 5.74
CA SER A 91 -10.02 -4.95 6.26
C SER A 91 -9.34 -4.00 7.23
N LEU A 92 -9.63 -2.70 7.07
CA LEU A 92 -8.97 -1.62 7.79
C LEU A 92 -10.05 -0.80 8.50
N ASN A 93 -9.91 -0.57 9.81
CA ASN A 93 -10.78 0.34 10.56
C ASN A 93 -9.95 1.32 11.39
N GLY A 94 -9.95 2.60 10.99
CA GLY A 94 -9.20 3.67 11.68
C GLY A 94 -7.78 3.95 11.14
N MET A 95 -7.40 3.34 10.01
CA MET A 95 -6.06 3.51 9.41
C MET A 95 -6.06 4.38 8.14
N ALA A 96 -4.93 5.05 7.88
CA ALA A 96 -4.68 5.70 6.59
C ALA A 96 -4.48 4.65 5.48
N MET A 97 -5.45 4.56 4.55
CA MET A 97 -5.47 3.57 3.48
C MET A 97 -4.38 3.87 2.43
N ARG A 98 -3.40 2.97 2.29
CA ARG A 98 -2.43 2.96 1.18
C ARG A 98 -2.59 1.70 0.33
N SER A 99 -2.52 1.84 -0.98
CA SER A 99 -2.90 0.82 -1.95
C SER A 99 -1.92 0.75 -3.13
N THR A 100 -1.79 -0.42 -3.76
CA THR A 100 -1.08 -0.58 -5.04
C THR A 100 -1.92 -0.15 -6.25
N VAL A 101 -3.24 -0.09 -6.07
CA VAL A 101 -4.20 0.37 -7.08
C VAL A 101 -5.05 1.49 -6.48
N ALA A 102 -5.12 2.63 -7.17
CA ALA A 102 -5.93 3.77 -6.76
C ALA A 102 -6.79 4.26 -7.93
N LYS A 103 -7.98 4.80 -7.62
CA LYS A 103 -8.87 5.43 -8.58
C LYS A 103 -9.21 6.84 -8.10
N GLY A 104 -9.13 7.82 -8.99
CA GLY A 104 -9.49 9.21 -8.73
C GLY A 104 -10.35 9.75 -9.86
N SER A 105 -11.12 10.80 -9.56
CA SER A 105 -11.91 11.55 -10.54
C SER A 105 -11.72 13.03 -10.30
N VAL A 106 -11.61 13.82 -11.36
CA VAL A 106 -11.53 15.28 -11.29
C VAL A 106 -12.55 15.85 -12.24
N ASP A 107 -13.43 16.67 -11.69
CA ASP A 107 -14.35 17.49 -12.47
C ASP A 107 -13.79 18.90 -12.56
N GLY A 108 -13.73 19.49 -13.75
CA GLY A 108 -13.32 20.87 -13.91
C GLY A 108 -13.53 21.40 -15.32
N ASN A 109 -13.52 22.72 -15.45
CA ASN A 109 -13.61 23.41 -16.74
C ASN A 109 -12.19 23.90 -17.11
N GLY A 110 -11.52 23.20 -18.03
CA GLY A 110 -10.13 23.45 -18.38
C GLY A 110 -9.58 22.46 -19.40
N THR A 111 -8.29 22.58 -19.75
CA THR A 111 -7.59 21.66 -20.68
C THR A 111 -6.57 20.75 -19.98
N SER A 112 -6.38 20.92 -18.67
CA SER A 112 -5.46 20.13 -17.85
C SER A 112 -6.02 19.93 -16.44
N TRP A 113 -5.86 18.72 -15.90
CA TRP A 113 -6.29 18.33 -14.56
C TRP A 113 -5.23 17.43 -13.92
N THR A 114 -5.00 17.61 -12.62
CA THR A 114 -4.00 16.85 -11.87
C THR A 114 -4.68 16.07 -10.75
N VAL A 115 -4.34 14.79 -10.62
CA VAL A 115 -4.69 13.93 -9.47
C VAL A 115 -3.41 13.49 -8.79
N ASP A 116 -3.25 13.83 -7.52
CA ASP A 116 -2.13 13.33 -6.71
C ASP A 116 -2.51 12.01 -6.03
N PHE A 117 -1.87 10.92 -6.47
CA PHE A 117 -2.03 9.60 -5.89
C PHE A 117 -0.97 9.26 -4.83
N ASN A 118 0.08 10.08 -4.65
CA ASN A 118 1.12 9.84 -3.65
C ASN A 118 0.64 9.62 -2.20
N PRO A 119 -0.43 10.29 -1.71
CA PRO A 119 -0.93 10.00 -0.36
C PRO A 119 -1.61 8.63 -0.24
N VAL A 120 -2.11 8.09 -1.36
CA VAL A 120 -2.88 6.83 -1.41
C VAL A 120 -2.01 5.67 -1.88
N LEU A 121 -0.93 5.89 -2.62
CA LEU A 121 -0.10 4.81 -3.13
C LEU A 121 0.82 4.21 -2.06
N LEU A 122 0.95 2.88 -2.10
CA LEU A 122 1.88 2.10 -1.28
C LEU A 122 3.34 2.39 -1.66
N PHE A 123 3.57 2.60 -2.96
CA PHE A 123 4.87 2.98 -3.52
C PHE A 123 4.74 4.36 -4.18
N PRO A 124 4.96 5.46 -3.43
CA PRO A 124 4.92 6.80 -3.99
C PRO A 124 5.92 6.93 -5.15
N ASN A 125 5.53 7.65 -6.21
CA ASN A 125 6.31 7.82 -7.46
C ASN A 125 6.61 6.54 -8.25
N LEU A 126 5.97 5.40 -7.96
CA LEU A 126 6.15 4.14 -8.70
C LEU A 126 4.85 3.74 -9.42
N ILE A 127 4.40 4.58 -10.36
CA ILE A 127 3.20 4.31 -11.17
C ILE A 127 3.61 3.62 -12.47
N SER A 128 3.34 2.31 -12.56
CA SER A 128 3.69 1.48 -13.71
C SER A 128 2.60 1.46 -14.79
N GLN A 129 1.33 1.56 -14.41
CA GLN A 129 0.18 1.50 -15.32
C GLN A 129 -0.85 2.56 -14.97
N VAL A 130 -1.35 3.26 -16.00
CA VAL A 130 -2.41 4.27 -15.86
C VAL A 130 -3.49 3.99 -16.90
N GLN A 131 -4.75 3.99 -16.45
CA GLN A 131 -5.93 3.97 -17.31
C GLN A 131 -6.78 5.17 -16.97
N CYS A 132 -7.22 5.92 -17.98
CA CYS A 132 -8.09 7.07 -17.81
C CYS A 132 -9.33 6.95 -18.68
N THR A 133 -10.42 7.55 -18.23
CA THR A 133 -11.65 7.73 -19.02
C THR A 133 -12.06 9.19 -18.87
N LEU A 134 -12.34 9.85 -19.99
CA LEU A 134 -12.82 11.23 -20.02
C LEU A 134 -14.30 11.23 -20.40
N VAL A 135 -15.10 12.00 -19.68
CA VAL A 135 -16.53 12.14 -19.92
C VAL A 135 -16.83 13.62 -20.16
N ALA A 136 -17.23 13.97 -21.38
CA ALA A 136 -17.72 15.31 -21.69
C ALA A 136 -19.15 15.47 -21.16
N ARG A 137 -19.44 16.58 -20.49
CA ARG A 137 -20.80 16.85 -19.96
C ARG A 137 -21.78 17.30 -21.04
N GLU A 138 -21.32 17.83 -22.17
CA GLU A 138 -22.16 18.22 -23.32
C GLU A 138 -21.54 17.80 -24.66
N GLY A 139 -22.39 17.60 -25.67
CA GLY A 139 -22.17 16.73 -26.82
C GLY A 139 -21.01 17.06 -27.78
N GLY A 140 -20.32 15.98 -28.20
CA GLY A 140 -19.95 15.80 -29.61
C GLY A 140 -18.54 16.22 -30.06
N GLY A 141 -17.59 16.47 -29.16
CA GLY A 141 -16.19 16.73 -29.53
C GLY A 141 -15.30 15.48 -29.43
N PHE A 142 -14.50 15.19 -30.46
CA PHE A 142 -13.36 14.27 -30.33
C PHE A 142 -12.34 14.89 -29.36
N LEU A 143 -12.17 14.27 -28.20
CA LEU A 143 -11.21 14.73 -27.19
C LEU A 143 -9.85 14.08 -27.46
N VAL A 144 -8.89 14.88 -27.92
CA VAL A 144 -7.47 14.50 -27.90
C VAL A 144 -6.99 14.65 -26.47
N HIS A 145 -6.47 13.56 -25.88
CA HIS A 145 -5.94 13.57 -24.53
C HIS A 145 -4.55 12.95 -24.50
N ALA A 146 -3.71 13.47 -23.60
CA ALA A 146 -2.40 12.92 -23.30
C ALA A 146 -2.30 12.75 -21.79
N VAL A 147 -1.78 11.59 -21.36
CA VAL A 147 -1.49 11.31 -19.96
C VAL A 147 0.01 11.33 -19.78
N SER A 148 0.49 12.18 -18.89
CA SER A 148 1.87 12.18 -18.40
C SER A 148 1.89 11.76 -16.93
N ARG A 149 2.90 10.98 -16.54
CA ARG A 149 3.16 10.55 -15.17
C ARG A 149 4.32 11.34 -14.57
#